data_AF-J2MQ71-F1
#
_entry.id   AF-J2MQ71-F1
#
_cell.length_a   1.000
_cell.length_b   1.000
_cell.length_c   1.000
_cell.angle_alpha   90.00
_cell.angle_beta   90.00
_cell.angle_gamma   90.00
#
_symmetry.space_group_name_H-M   'P 1'
#
loop_
_entity.id
_entity.type
_entity.pdbx_description
1 polymer ?
#
loop_
_entity_poly.entity_id
_entity_poly.type
_entity_poly.pdbx_seq_one_letter_code
_entity_poly.pdbx_strand_id
1 'polypeptide(L)'
;MTLIITVASPLFVIQAGDRLLTTQADDKTQQFDDKSNKNLIYEASDGILTISYCGAAFMRGKPTDEWIAEQLDTRIRIPTDGSDPWAMQLGGLGEQKQLHFDGVIKQIKEKLTRISQGELLSSGLTIVIAGWKRKRDKWKRVLIEVSRSRSSLKLSNPVGFKERPGIKGNCGIDMVGSGCRPETEAYFDVEWKAVHERQGLPDFSAYEQYVSDVRDAMVATIKFASTIEKTVGANVHTATIYGPEYQSHICCETHFFSDMLHPAVIETPTKIVSVADAGVTGWVLFPDIVKAPAYLVGTELTQGRFTILRSNGSPSQAGVHHFQQTVPRRRA
;
A
#
# COMPACT_ATOMS: atom_id res chain seq x y z
N MET A 1 7.63 -7.60 9.94
CA MET A 1 8.71 -7.96 9.00
C MET A 1 8.15 -7.90 7.58
N THR A 2 8.80 -7.20 6.66
CA THR A 2 8.27 -6.79 5.32
C THR A 2 9.41 -6.11 4.53
N LEU A 3 9.31 -6.00 3.21
CA LEU A 3 10.01 -5.00 2.40
C LEU A 3 8.99 -4.08 1.74
N ILE A 4 9.13 -2.77 1.96
CA ILE A 4 8.43 -1.72 1.21
C ILE A 4 9.46 -0.97 0.39
N ILE A 5 9.21 -0.83 -0.91
CA ILE A 5 9.98 0.03 -1.81
C ILE A 5 9.06 1.17 -2.23
N THR A 6 9.55 2.40 -2.16
CA THR A 6 8.82 3.59 -2.60
C THR A 6 9.64 4.40 -3.58
N VAL A 7 9.05 4.77 -4.71
CA VAL A 7 9.63 5.66 -5.72
C VAL A 7 8.74 6.88 -5.85
N ALA A 8 9.26 8.06 -5.51
CA ALA A 8 8.60 9.35 -5.68
C ALA A 8 9.32 10.16 -6.77
N SER A 9 8.80 10.09 -8.00
CA SER A 9 9.33 10.79 -9.17
C SER A 9 8.57 12.11 -9.43
N PRO A 10 9.10 12.99 -10.29
CA PRO A 10 8.35 14.14 -10.80
C PRO A 10 7.08 13.77 -11.57
N LEU A 11 6.95 12.54 -12.04
CA LEU A 11 5.83 12.11 -12.87
C LEU A 11 4.84 11.22 -12.14
N PHE A 12 5.26 10.49 -11.12
CA PHE A 12 4.42 9.52 -10.43
C PHE A 12 4.98 9.20 -9.05
N VAL A 13 4.16 8.57 -8.23
CA VAL A 13 4.57 7.92 -6.99
C VAL A 13 4.16 6.45 -7.05
N ILE A 14 5.09 5.53 -6.80
CA ILE A 14 4.79 4.10 -6.68
C ILE A 14 5.25 3.63 -5.30
N GLN A 15 4.38 2.90 -4.61
CA GLN A 15 4.74 2.14 -3.42
C GLN A 15 4.44 0.67 -3.66
N ALA A 16 5.43 -0.19 -3.44
CA ALA A 16 5.30 -1.64 -3.54
C ALA A 16 5.66 -2.27 -2.20
N GLY A 17 4.89 -3.26 -1.77
CA GLY A 17 5.15 -3.98 -0.53
C GLY A 17 4.80 -5.46 -0.65
N ASP A 18 5.59 -6.32 -0.01
CA ASP A 18 5.24 -7.73 0.11
C ASP A 18 4.06 -7.93 1.08
N ARG A 19 3.41 -9.09 1.03
CA ARG A 19 2.17 -9.36 1.77
C ARG A 19 2.30 -10.41 2.87
N LEU A 20 3.52 -10.90 3.12
CA LEU A 20 3.77 -11.94 4.12
C LEU A 20 3.81 -11.38 5.54
N LEU A 21 3.02 -11.96 6.42
CA LEU A 21 3.18 -11.91 7.87
C LEU A 21 3.81 -13.21 8.33
N THR A 22 4.77 -13.07 9.23
CA THR A 22 5.43 -14.19 9.89
C THR A 22 5.32 -14.05 11.39
N THR A 23 5.14 -15.17 12.08
CA THR A 23 5.35 -15.25 13.52
C THR A 23 6.77 -15.75 13.81
N GLN A 24 7.30 -15.35 14.97
CA GLN A 24 8.55 -15.87 15.49
C GLN A 24 8.25 -16.56 16.81
N ALA A 25 8.37 -17.88 16.83
CA ALA A 25 8.21 -18.72 18.02
C ALA A 25 9.36 -19.71 18.08
N ASP A 26 9.97 -19.89 19.26
CA ASP A 26 11.07 -20.83 19.50
C ASP A 26 12.21 -20.75 18.46
N ASP A 27 12.68 -19.52 18.17
CA ASP A 27 13.69 -19.21 17.16
C ASP A 27 13.37 -19.65 15.72
N LYS A 28 12.12 -20.01 15.44
CA LYS A 28 11.63 -20.35 14.11
C LYS A 28 10.72 -19.26 13.58
N THR A 29 11.04 -18.78 12.38
CA THR A 29 10.13 -17.96 11.57
C THR A 29 9.13 -18.89 10.88
N GLN A 30 7.83 -18.67 11.13
CA GLN A 30 6.75 -19.40 10.47
C GLN A 30 5.84 -18.44 9.72
N GLN A 31 5.34 -18.86 8.56
CA GLN A 31 4.33 -18.10 7.82
C GLN A 31 3.02 -18.07 8.61
N PHE A 32 2.50 -16.86 8.83
CA PHE A 32 1.22 -16.63 9.50
C PHE A 32 0.10 -16.37 8.49
N ASP A 33 0.34 -15.41 7.59
CA ASP A 33 -0.60 -14.98 6.55
C ASP A 33 0.18 -14.40 5.37
N ASP A 34 0.03 -14.96 4.16
CA ASP A 34 0.66 -14.48 2.93
C ASP A 34 -0.21 -13.52 2.12
N LYS A 35 -1.40 -13.20 2.65
CA LYS A 35 -2.40 -12.32 2.03
C LYS A 35 -2.66 -11.07 2.87
N SER A 36 -1.76 -10.72 3.77
CA SER A 36 -1.95 -9.55 4.62
C SER A 36 -1.78 -8.26 3.84
N ASN A 37 -2.72 -7.34 4.03
CA ASN A 37 -2.63 -6.03 3.44
C ASN A 37 -1.71 -5.12 4.25
N LYS A 38 -0.76 -4.48 3.55
CA LYS A 38 0.21 -3.55 4.14
C LYS A 38 0.16 -2.16 3.54
N ASN A 39 -0.79 -1.90 2.64
CA ASN A 39 -0.95 -0.64 1.93
C ASN A 39 -2.38 -0.11 2.07
N LEU A 40 -2.53 1.20 2.13
CA LEU A 40 -3.81 1.88 2.01
C LEU A 40 -3.67 3.11 1.12
N ILE A 41 -4.76 3.45 0.44
CA ILE A 41 -4.91 4.69 -0.29
C ILE A 41 -5.78 5.64 0.55
N TYR A 42 -5.31 6.86 0.77
CA TYR A 42 -6.00 7.88 1.55
C TYR A 42 -6.06 9.19 0.78
N GLU A 43 -7.27 9.71 0.58
CA GLU A 43 -7.51 10.99 -0.06
C GLU A 43 -7.69 12.08 1.00
N ALA A 44 -6.59 12.77 1.32
CA ALA A 44 -6.57 13.94 2.18
C ALA A 44 -7.29 15.12 1.53
N SER A 45 -7.71 16.10 2.33
CA SER A 45 -8.38 17.31 1.84
C SER A 45 -7.53 18.15 0.86
N ASP A 46 -6.21 17.99 0.90
CA ASP A 46 -5.22 18.66 0.06
C ASP A 46 -4.29 17.67 -0.65
N GLY A 47 -4.63 16.39 -0.82
CA GLY A 47 -3.78 15.47 -1.59
C GLY A 47 -4.07 13.99 -1.47
N ILE A 48 -3.53 13.19 -2.38
CA ILE A 48 -3.71 11.73 -2.41
C ILE A 48 -2.44 11.06 -1.93
N LEU A 49 -2.61 10.08 -1.04
CA LEU A 49 -1.53 9.39 -0.36
C LEU A 49 -1.70 7.89 -0.52
N THR A 50 -0.59 7.20 -0.71
CA THR A 50 -0.44 5.80 -0.37
C THR A 50 0.35 5.71 0.93
N ILE A 51 -0.13 4.88 1.86
CA ILE A 51 0.46 4.69 3.17
C ILE A 51 0.68 3.20 3.36
N SER A 52 1.91 2.81 3.65
CA SER A 52 2.24 1.42 3.96
C SER A 52 2.99 1.30 5.27
N TYR A 53 3.01 0.09 5.83
CA TYR A 53 3.71 -0.16 7.09
C TYR A 53 4.57 -1.42 7.05
N CYS A 54 5.64 -1.41 7.83
CA CYS A 54 6.45 -2.58 8.14
C CYS A 54 6.78 -2.61 9.64
N GLY A 55 7.08 -3.80 10.15
CA GLY A 55 7.30 -4.03 11.59
C GLY A 55 6.16 -4.82 12.21
N ALA A 56 5.58 -4.32 13.29
CA ALA A 56 4.48 -4.93 14.03
C ALA A 56 3.27 -5.17 13.12
N ALA A 57 2.83 -6.43 13.04
CA ALA A 57 1.67 -6.86 12.25
C ALA A 57 0.34 -6.58 12.94
N PHE A 58 0.36 -6.48 14.27
CA PHE A 58 -0.80 -6.18 15.09
C PHE A 58 -0.50 -5.04 16.05
N MET A 59 -1.44 -4.09 16.14
CA MET A 59 -1.44 -2.98 17.08
C MET A 59 -2.72 -3.07 17.91
N ARG A 60 -2.59 -3.18 19.23
CA ARG A 60 -3.73 -3.29 20.16
C ARG A 60 -4.69 -4.45 19.85
N GLY A 61 -4.13 -5.59 19.43
CA GLY A 61 -4.91 -6.78 19.05
C GLY A 61 -5.63 -6.67 17.70
N LYS A 62 -5.37 -5.61 16.92
CA LYS A 62 -5.90 -5.44 15.56
C LYS A 62 -4.77 -5.49 14.54
N PRO A 63 -4.99 -6.03 13.33
CA PRO A 63 -4.09 -5.82 12.20
C PRO A 63 -3.65 -4.35 12.07
N THR A 64 -2.38 -4.12 11.77
CA THR A 64 -1.84 -2.75 11.77
C THR A 64 -2.47 -1.87 10.69
N ASP A 65 -2.84 -2.40 9.51
CA ASP A 65 -3.56 -1.63 8.49
C ASP A 65 -4.90 -1.12 8.99
N GLU A 66 -5.65 -1.96 9.69
CA GLU A 66 -6.91 -1.61 10.33
C GLU A 66 -6.74 -0.54 11.38
N TRP A 67 -5.73 -0.70 12.24
CA TRP A 67 -5.42 0.30 13.25
C TRP A 67 -5.11 1.65 12.61
N ILE A 68 -4.32 1.68 11.51
CA ILE A 68 -4.04 2.91 10.77
C ILE A 68 -5.32 3.48 10.17
N ALA A 69 -6.13 2.65 9.52
CA ALA A 69 -7.39 3.08 8.90
C ALA A 69 -8.34 3.71 9.92
N GLU A 70 -8.53 3.10 11.09
CA GLU A 70 -9.30 3.65 12.21
C GLU A 70 -8.73 4.97 12.77
N GLN A 71 -7.41 5.18 12.69
CA GLN A 71 -6.81 6.44 13.15
C GLN A 71 -7.09 7.59 12.19
N LEU A 72 -7.25 7.31 10.91
CA LEU A 72 -7.47 8.29 9.85
C LEU A 72 -8.95 8.52 9.54
N ASP A 73 -9.80 7.52 9.79
CA ASP A 73 -11.19 7.53 9.40
C ASP A 73 -12.12 7.04 10.52
N THR A 74 -12.94 7.96 11.04
CA THR A 74 -13.83 7.68 12.17
C THR A 74 -15.06 6.86 11.80
N ARG A 75 -15.37 6.69 10.50
CA ARG A 75 -16.44 5.78 10.05
C ARG A 75 -16.04 4.33 10.22
N ILE A 76 -14.75 4.06 10.22
CA ILE A 76 -14.21 2.73 10.42
C ILE A 76 -14.29 2.39 11.91
N ARG A 77 -15.15 1.42 12.22
CA ARG A 77 -15.22 0.77 13.52
C ARG A 77 -15.10 -0.72 13.28
N ILE A 78 -13.92 -1.27 13.49
CA ILE A 78 -13.71 -2.68 13.22
C ILE A 78 -14.17 -3.48 14.43
N PRO A 79 -15.14 -4.40 14.24
CA PRO A 79 -15.70 -5.17 15.34
C PRO A 79 -14.63 -6.00 16.05
N THR A 80 -14.59 -5.89 17.37
CA THR A 80 -13.69 -6.71 18.21
C THR A 80 -14.16 -8.16 18.32
N ASP A 81 -15.40 -8.45 17.93
CA ASP A 81 -16.09 -9.73 18.16
C ASP A 81 -15.70 -10.89 17.21
N GLY A 82 -15.01 -10.61 16.11
CA GLY A 82 -14.67 -11.64 15.13
C GLY A 82 -15.12 -11.28 13.73
N SER A 83 -16.15 -10.45 13.61
CA SER A 83 -16.78 -10.18 12.33
C SER A 83 -15.88 -9.39 11.38
N ASP A 84 -15.95 -9.75 10.10
CA ASP A 84 -15.24 -9.05 9.05
C ASP A 84 -15.83 -7.64 8.88
N PRO A 85 -14.98 -6.63 8.58
CA PRO A 85 -15.48 -5.31 8.23
C PRO A 85 -16.35 -5.41 6.96
N TRP A 86 -17.28 -4.47 6.82
CA TRP A 86 -18.02 -4.29 5.58
C TRP A 86 -17.03 -4.10 4.41
N ALA A 87 -17.33 -4.71 3.26
CA ALA A 87 -16.47 -4.60 2.07
C ALA A 87 -16.39 -3.14 1.58
N MET A 88 -17.51 -2.43 1.64
CA MET A 88 -17.65 -1.05 1.21
C MET A 88 -18.72 -0.32 2.02
N GLN A 89 -18.44 0.95 2.34
CA GLN A 89 -19.42 1.89 2.87
C GLN A 89 -19.52 3.09 1.93
N LEU A 90 -20.73 3.31 1.41
CA LEU A 90 -21.09 4.46 0.58
C LEU A 90 -21.94 5.43 1.41
N GLY A 91 -21.58 6.71 1.41
CA GLY A 91 -22.38 7.74 2.07
C GLY A 91 -22.25 7.76 3.60
N GLY A 92 -22.33 8.98 4.14
CA GLY A 92 -22.10 9.31 5.54
C GLY A 92 -21.73 10.80 5.71
N LEU A 93 -22.28 11.65 4.83
CA LEU A 93 -21.83 13.00 4.44
C LEU A 93 -21.90 14.08 5.54
N GLY A 94 -22.23 13.75 6.79
CA GLY A 94 -22.48 14.74 7.83
C GLY A 94 -21.24 15.20 8.62
N GLU A 95 -20.32 14.30 8.97
CA GLU A 95 -19.47 14.57 10.15
C GLU A 95 -17.98 14.34 10.00
N GLN A 96 -17.51 13.57 9.01
CA GLN A 96 -16.06 13.32 8.91
C GLN A 96 -15.35 14.39 8.08
N LYS A 97 -14.63 15.26 8.78
CA LYS A 97 -13.67 16.17 8.16
C LYS A 97 -12.43 15.39 7.72
N GLN A 98 -12.23 15.25 6.41
CA GLN A 98 -10.98 14.68 5.90
C GLN A 98 -9.77 15.47 6.41
N LEU A 99 -8.76 14.76 6.88
CA LEU A 99 -7.52 15.39 7.33
C LEU A 99 -6.82 16.01 6.13
N HIS A 100 -6.13 17.13 6.36
CA HIS A 100 -5.11 17.59 5.44
C HIS A 100 -3.85 16.74 5.65
N PHE A 101 -2.93 16.75 4.70
CA PHE A 101 -1.71 15.97 4.71
C PHE A 101 -0.91 16.12 6.02
N ASP A 102 -0.67 17.34 6.49
CA ASP A 102 0.06 17.56 7.74
C ASP A 102 -0.74 17.04 8.95
N GLY A 103 -2.07 17.03 8.85
CA GLY A 103 -2.99 16.44 9.82
C GLY A 103 -2.91 14.92 9.87
N VAL A 104 -2.78 14.25 8.71
CA VAL A 104 -2.53 12.79 8.63
C VAL A 104 -1.26 12.43 9.39
N ILE A 105 -0.17 13.14 9.10
CA ILE A 105 1.12 12.91 9.76
C ILE A 105 0.98 13.17 11.26
N LYS A 106 0.41 14.31 11.65
CA LYS A 106 0.21 14.67 13.05
C LYS A 106 -0.59 13.60 13.78
N GLN A 107 -1.71 13.16 13.21
CA GLN A 107 -2.58 12.12 13.77
C GLN A 107 -1.81 10.81 13.97
N ILE A 108 -1.13 10.32 12.93
CA ILE A 108 -0.33 9.08 13.01
C ILE A 108 0.75 9.22 14.09
N LYS A 109 1.51 10.33 14.09
CA LYS A 109 2.57 10.57 15.08
C LYS A 109 2.02 10.60 16.50
N GLU A 110 0.94 11.33 16.75
CA GLU A 110 0.29 11.40 18.07
C GLU A 110 -0.17 10.02 18.53
N LYS A 111 -0.82 9.25 17.65
CA LYS A 111 -1.32 7.91 18.00
C LYS A 111 -0.18 6.93 18.24
N LEU A 112 0.86 6.97 17.41
CA LEU A 112 2.08 6.20 17.61
C LEU A 112 2.74 6.54 18.94
N THR A 113 2.84 7.81 19.35
CA THR A 113 3.47 8.17 20.64
C THR A 113 2.71 7.66 21.87
N ARG A 114 1.39 7.45 21.76
CA ARG A 114 0.54 6.97 22.86
C ARG A 114 0.53 5.45 23.05
N ILE A 115 1.21 4.71 22.16
CA ILE A 115 1.31 3.26 22.28
C ILE A 115 2.35 2.92 23.37
N SER A 116 2.03 2.00 24.26
CA SER A 116 2.97 1.56 25.29
C SER A 116 4.12 0.76 24.66
N GLN A 117 5.29 0.71 25.32
CA GLN A 117 6.43 -0.05 24.79
C GLN A 117 6.13 -1.55 24.68
N GLY A 118 5.29 -2.10 25.57
CA GLY A 118 4.90 -3.52 25.55
C GLY A 118 4.05 -3.90 24.33
N GLU A 119 3.33 -2.94 23.75
CA GLU A 119 2.48 -3.16 22.57
C GLU A 119 3.29 -3.20 21.25
N LEU A 120 4.51 -2.65 21.20
CA LEU A 120 5.31 -2.59 19.96
C LEU A 120 6.09 -3.87 19.62
N LEU A 121 5.89 -4.95 20.40
CA LEU A 121 6.58 -6.24 20.30
C LEU A 121 8.09 -6.10 19.97
N SER A 122 8.74 -7.14 19.46
CA SER A 122 10.19 -7.11 19.18
C SER A 122 10.59 -6.21 18.01
N SER A 123 9.66 -5.84 17.11
CA SER A 123 9.98 -5.35 15.76
C SER A 123 9.87 -3.84 15.55
N GLY A 124 9.26 -3.09 16.48
CA GLY A 124 8.90 -1.69 16.23
C GLY A 124 7.87 -1.52 15.10
N LEU A 125 7.62 -0.28 14.69
CA LEU A 125 6.69 0.02 13.60
C LEU A 125 7.22 1.20 12.77
N THR A 126 7.25 1.01 11.46
CA THR A 126 7.60 2.03 10.46
C THR A 126 6.42 2.20 9.52
N ILE A 127 6.00 3.44 9.31
CA ILE A 127 4.95 3.83 8.38
C ILE A 127 5.55 4.73 7.31
N VAL A 128 5.38 4.38 6.04
CA VAL A 128 5.85 5.15 4.89
C VAL A 128 4.65 5.74 4.16
N ILE A 129 4.62 7.07 4.06
CA ILE A 129 3.57 7.87 3.45
C ILE A 129 4.16 8.51 2.19
N ALA A 130 3.56 8.27 1.03
CA ALA A 130 3.98 8.89 -0.21
C ALA A 130 2.79 9.29 -1.07
N GLY A 131 2.96 10.26 -1.97
CA GLY A 131 1.91 10.68 -2.89
C GLY A 131 2.05 12.12 -3.35
N TRP A 132 0.92 12.79 -3.56
CA TRP A 132 0.87 14.16 -4.06
C TRP A 132 0.13 15.07 -3.08
N LYS A 133 0.80 16.13 -2.62
CA LYS A 133 0.23 17.21 -1.82
C LYS A 133 0.01 18.44 -2.68
N ARG A 134 -1.20 18.98 -2.67
CA ARG A 134 -1.56 20.26 -3.27
C ARG A 134 -1.19 21.39 -2.31
N LYS A 135 -0.31 22.30 -2.76
CA LYS A 135 0.03 23.53 -2.05
C LYS A 135 -0.30 24.72 -2.97
N ARG A 136 -1.38 25.44 -2.63
CA ARG A 136 -2.00 26.42 -3.54
C ARG A 136 -2.36 25.72 -4.86
N ASP A 137 -1.95 26.25 -6.01
CA ASP A 137 -2.24 25.68 -7.32
C ASP A 137 -1.17 24.72 -7.84
N LYS A 138 -0.21 24.32 -6.98
CA LYS A 138 0.88 23.42 -7.37
C LYS A 138 0.81 22.10 -6.62
N TRP A 139 1.00 21.02 -7.33
CA TRP A 139 1.18 19.70 -6.75
C TRP A 139 2.64 19.43 -6.46
N LYS A 140 2.90 18.83 -5.30
CA LYS A 140 4.23 18.44 -4.86
C LYS A 140 4.21 16.98 -4.46
N ARG A 141 5.14 16.21 -5.00
CA ARG A 141 5.38 14.85 -4.52
C ARG A 141 5.84 14.89 -3.07
N VAL A 142 5.43 13.89 -2.30
CA VAL A 142 5.81 13.72 -0.90
C VAL A 142 6.25 12.28 -0.67
N LEU A 143 7.23 12.11 0.20
CA LEU A 143 7.74 10.84 0.68
C LEU A 143 8.21 11.05 2.12
N ILE A 144 7.57 10.38 3.07
CA ILE A 144 7.78 10.58 4.49
C ILE A 144 7.78 9.23 5.18
N GLU A 145 8.83 8.98 5.95
CA GLU A 145 8.90 7.86 6.88
C GLU A 145 8.59 8.34 8.31
N VAL A 146 7.75 7.57 9.01
CA VAL A 146 7.43 7.74 10.43
C VAL A 146 7.72 6.43 11.14
N SER A 147 8.83 6.36 11.86
CA SER A 147 9.24 5.13 12.56
C SER A 147 9.30 5.29 14.06
N ARG A 148 8.90 4.23 14.76
CA ARG A 148 9.08 4.08 16.21
C ARG A 148 9.71 2.72 16.50
N SER A 149 10.96 2.77 16.97
CA SER A 149 11.67 1.59 17.49
C SER A 149 11.14 1.18 18.87
N ARG A 150 11.35 -0.08 19.25
CA ARG A 150 11.04 -0.61 20.59
C ARG A 150 11.62 0.22 21.74
N SER A 151 12.89 0.62 21.61
CA SER A 151 13.67 1.26 22.68
C SER A 151 13.46 2.78 22.79
N SER A 152 12.72 3.40 21.87
CA SER A 152 12.57 4.86 21.81
C SER A 152 11.10 5.29 21.88
N LEU A 153 10.84 6.26 22.76
CA LEU A 153 9.60 7.05 22.74
C LEU A 153 9.63 8.11 21.63
N LYS A 154 10.82 8.42 21.10
CA LYS A 154 11.01 9.40 20.02
C LYS A 154 10.81 8.72 18.67
N LEU A 155 9.94 9.33 17.88
CA LEU A 155 9.84 9.04 16.45
C LEU A 155 11.16 9.39 15.78
N SER A 156 11.60 8.59 14.80
CA SER A 156 12.71 8.99 13.94
C SER A 156 12.35 10.30 13.22
N ASN A 157 13.35 11.14 12.98
CA ASN A 157 13.20 12.16 11.95
C ASN A 157 13.02 11.43 10.61
N PRO A 158 12.23 11.97 9.67
CA PRO A 158 12.16 11.42 8.33
C PRO A 158 13.58 11.23 7.80
N VAL A 159 13.95 10.00 7.46
CA VAL A 159 15.25 9.72 6.84
C VAL A 159 15.23 10.33 5.44
N GLY A 160 16.33 10.96 5.04
CA GLY A 160 16.45 11.48 3.68
C GLY A 160 16.33 10.33 2.68
N PHE A 161 15.53 10.53 1.63
CA PHE A 161 15.41 9.57 0.54
C PHE A 161 16.69 9.56 -0.32
N LYS A 162 17.00 8.42 -0.94
CA LYS A 162 18.07 8.32 -1.93
C LYS A 162 17.60 8.99 -3.22
N GLU A 163 18.20 10.12 -3.58
CA GLU A 163 17.95 10.71 -4.90
C GLU A 163 18.64 9.87 -5.97
N ARG A 164 17.87 9.43 -6.97
CA ARG A 164 18.38 8.72 -8.14
C ARG A 164 17.96 9.40 -9.43
N PRO A 165 18.85 9.54 -10.43
CA PRO A 165 18.48 10.07 -11.73
C PRO A 165 17.35 9.25 -12.37
N GLY A 166 16.41 9.96 -12.98
CA GLY A 166 15.27 9.40 -13.70
C GLY A 166 15.00 10.14 -15.02
N ILE A 167 14.18 9.57 -15.92
CA ILE A 167 13.95 10.09 -17.28
C ILE A 167 13.42 11.55 -17.30
N LYS A 168 12.70 11.96 -16.25
CA LYS A 168 12.18 13.34 -16.11
C LYS A 168 12.71 14.07 -14.87
N GLY A 169 13.84 13.64 -14.33
CA GLY A 169 14.51 14.25 -13.18
C GLY A 169 14.72 13.28 -12.02
N ASN A 170 15.27 13.78 -10.91
CA ASN A 170 15.61 12.95 -9.75
C ASN A 170 14.35 12.38 -9.09
N CYS A 171 14.39 11.08 -8.83
CA CYS A 171 13.41 10.32 -8.06
C CYS A 171 13.91 10.21 -6.61
N GLY A 172 13.02 10.44 -5.65
CA GLY A 172 13.28 10.04 -4.26
C GLY A 172 12.94 8.58 -4.09
N ILE A 173 13.89 7.76 -3.62
CA ILE A 173 13.70 6.34 -3.41
C ILE A 173 13.90 6.01 -1.94
N ASP A 174 13.00 5.18 -1.41
CA ASP A 174 13.07 4.65 -0.06
C ASP A 174 12.82 3.13 -0.05
N MET A 175 13.53 2.43 0.84
CA MET A 175 13.41 0.99 1.04
C MET A 175 13.45 0.69 2.53
N VAL A 176 12.34 0.16 3.06
CA VAL A 176 12.20 -0.07 4.50
C VAL A 176 11.78 -1.50 4.82
N GLY A 177 12.25 -1.97 5.98
CA GLY A 177 11.90 -3.27 6.55
C GLY A 177 13.01 -4.32 6.41
N SER A 178 12.73 -5.55 6.83
CA SER A 178 13.73 -6.63 6.97
C SER A 178 14.34 -7.07 5.64
N GLY A 179 13.63 -6.89 4.52
CA GLY A 179 14.17 -7.17 3.19
C GLY A 179 15.08 -6.07 2.64
N CYS A 180 15.26 -4.95 3.33
CA CYS A 180 16.20 -3.90 2.92
C CYS A 180 17.62 -4.35 3.26
N ARG A 181 18.21 -5.15 2.35
CA ARG A 181 19.56 -5.71 2.47
C ARG A 181 20.45 -5.20 1.33
N PRO A 182 21.79 -5.16 1.50
CA PRO A 182 22.71 -4.72 0.45
C PRO A 182 22.51 -5.45 -0.89
N GLU A 183 22.24 -6.75 -0.86
CA GLU A 183 21.99 -7.57 -2.06
C GLU A 183 20.70 -7.17 -2.76
N THR A 184 19.65 -6.86 -2.00
CA THR A 184 18.36 -6.37 -2.52
C THR A 184 18.51 -4.98 -3.13
N GLU A 185 19.26 -4.09 -2.47
CA GLU A 185 19.54 -2.76 -3.02
C GLU A 185 20.33 -2.86 -4.32
N ALA A 186 21.36 -3.71 -4.37
CA ALA A 186 22.15 -3.94 -5.57
C ALA A 186 21.31 -4.52 -6.73
N TYR A 187 20.40 -5.45 -6.43
CA TYR A 187 19.47 -5.99 -7.42
C TYR A 187 18.57 -4.87 -8.00
N PHE A 188 17.98 -4.04 -7.13
CA PHE A 188 17.17 -2.92 -7.58
C PHE A 188 17.96 -1.89 -8.37
N ASP A 189 19.24 -1.65 -8.05
CA ASP A 189 20.10 -0.74 -8.82
C ASP A 189 20.27 -1.21 -10.28
N VAL A 190 20.42 -2.52 -10.48
CA VAL A 190 20.51 -3.13 -11.82
C VAL A 190 19.19 -2.97 -12.57
N GLU A 191 18.07 -3.33 -11.96
CA GLU A 191 16.74 -3.20 -12.57
C GLU A 191 16.41 -1.73 -12.87
N TRP A 192 16.68 -0.82 -11.92
CA TRP A 192 16.49 0.62 -12.08
C TRP A 192 17.28 1.13 -13.28
N LYS A 193 18.57 0.77 -13.38
CA LYS A 193 19.42 1.17 -14.51
C LYS A 193 18.84 0.65 -15.84
N ALA A 194 18.44 -0.61 -15.91
CA ALA A 194 17.88 -1.22 -17.11
C ALA A 194 16.59 -0.50 -17.60
N VAL A 195 15.74 -0.04 -16.68
CA VAL A 195 14.56 0.76 -17.02
C VAL A 195 14.93 2.13 -17.60
N HIS A 196 16.02 2.74 -17.10
CA HIS A 196 16.42 4.11 -17.46
C HIS A 196 17.37 4.21 -18.66
N GLU A 197 17.95 3.10 -19.10
CA GLU A 197 18.76 3.04 -20.34
C GLU A 197 17.89 3.01 -21.62
N ARG A 198 16.57 2.80 -21.48
CA ARG A 198 15.61 2.91 -22.58
C ARG A 198 15.51 4.37 -23.05
N GLN A 199 15.33 4.60 -24.35
CA GLN A 199 15.17 5.94 -24.93
C GLN A 199 14.01 6.69 -24.24
N GLY A 200 14.14 8.02 -24.08
CA GLY A 200 13.16 8.84 -23.35
C GLY A 200 11.73 8.80 -23.92
N LEU A 201 10.75 9.26 -23.15
CA LEU A 201 9.31 9.09 -23.45
C LEU A 201 8.84 9.96 -24.65
N PRO A 202 8.46 9.39 -25.81
CA PRO A 202 7.91 10.14 -26.94
C PRO A 202 6.46 10.61 -26.76
N ASP A 203 5.63 9.88 -26.00
CA ASP A 203 4.20 10.15 -25.83
C ASP A 203 3.60 9.55 -24.53
N PHE A 204 2.27 9.58 -24.40
CA PHE A 204 1.54 9.05 -23.25
C PHE A 204 1.62 7.52 -23.13
N SER A 205 1.62 6.77 -24.24
CA SER A 205 1.74 5.31 -24.19
C SER A 205 3.12 4.91 -23.68
N ALA A 206 4.16 5.58 -24.15
CA ALA A 206 5.50 5.39 -23.61
C ALA A 206 5.59 5.75 -22.12
N TYR A 207 4.86 6.78 -21.68
CA TYR A 207 4.77 7.14 -20.26
C TYR A 207 4.14 6.02 -19.42
N GLU A 208 2.98 5.50 -19.81
CA GLU A 208 2.35 4.37 -19.10
C GLU A 208 3.26 3.13 -19.09
N GLN A 209 3.93 2.84 -20.21
CA GLN A 209 4.89 1.74 -20.27
C GLN A 209 6.07 1.96 -19.31
N TYR A 210 6.64 3.16 -19.24
CA TYR A 210 7.72 3.46 -18.30
C TYR A 210 7.28 3.34 -16.84
N VAL A 211 6.06 3.78 -16.51
CA VAL A 211 5.49 3.57 -15.17
C VAL A 211 5.35 2.08 -14.87
N SER A 212 4.89 1.30 -15.84
CA SER A 212 4.81 -0.17 -15.73
C SER A 212 6.18 -0.79 -15.54
N ASP A 213 7.19 -0.39 -16.31
CA ASP A 213 8.55 -0.92 -16.22
C ASP A 213 9.18 -0.65 -14.84
N VAL A 214 8.98 0.56 -14.29
CA VAL A 214 9.44 0.89 -12.93
C VAL A 214 8.70 0.04 -11.88
N ARG A 215 7.39 -0.15 -12.05
CA ARG A 215 6.59 -1.00 -11.17
C ARG A 215 7.09 -2.46 -11.21
N ASP A 216 7.35 -2.98 -12.40
CA ASP A 216 7.84 -4.35 -12.59
C ASP A 216 9.23 -4.54 -11.99
N ALA A 217 10.13 -3.57 -12.12
CA ALA A 217 11.44 -3.55 -11.44
C ALA A 217 11.29 -3.61 -9.90
N MET A 218 10.34 -2.85 -9.33
CA MET A 218 10.06 -2.89 -7.88
C MET A 218 9.49 -4.26 -7.46
N VAL A 219 8.57 -4.84 -8.24
CA VAL A 219 7.99 -6.17 -7.99
C VAL A 219 9.07 -7.25 -8.06
N ALA A 220 9.89 -7.25 -9.11
CA ALA A 220 11.00 -8.17 -9.29
C ALA A 220 11.99 -8.11 -8.12
N THR A 221 12.28 -6.89 -7.64
CA THR A 221 13.16 -6.70 -6.47
C THR A 221 12.58 -7.30 -5.19
N ILE A 222 11.29 -7.12 -4.93
CA ILE A 222 10.64 -7.71 -3.75
C ILE A 222 10.61 -9.24 -3.86
N LYS A 223 10.32 -9.77 -5.05
CA LYS A 223 10.38 -11.22 -5.31
C LYS A 223 11.80 -11.75 -5.11
N PHE A 224 12.83 -11.07 -5.59
CA PHE A 224 14.22 -11.41 -5.30
C PHE A 224 14.50 -11.42 -3.79
N ALA A 225 14.09 -10.37 -3.07
CA ALA A 225 14.26 -10.29 -1.62
C ALA A 225 13.58 -11.48 -0.89
N SER A 226 12.42 -11.95 -1.37
CA SER A 226 11.72 -13.12 -0.80
C SER A 226 12.53 -14.42 -0.90
N THR A 227 13.49 -14.51 -1.83
CA THR A 227 14.36 -15.69 -1.97
C THR A 227 15.51 -15.72 -0.96
N ILE A 228 15.86 -14.57 -0.39
CA ILE A 228 17.02 -14.42 0.52
C ILE A 228 16.64 -14.00 1.95
N GLU A 229 15.43 -13.50 2.15
CA GLU A 229 14.88 -13.06 3.44
C GLU A 229 13.54 -13.77 3.70
N LYS A 230 13.53 -14.70 4.65
CA LYS A 230 12.37 -15.55 5.00
C LYS A 230 11.15 -14.76 5.48
N THR A 231 11.35 -13.51 5.84
CA THR A 231 10.31 -12.63 6.38
C THR A 231 9.70 -11.70 5.33
N VAL A 232 10.05 -11.88 4.06
CA VAL A 232 9.51 -11.19 2.90
C VAL A 232 8.80 -12.22 2.00
N GLY A 233 7.56 -11.93 1.60
CA GLY A 233 6.79 -12.78 0.70
C GLY A 233 7.01 -12.48 -0.79
N ALA A 234 6.68 -13.45 -1.65
CA ALA A 234 6.67 -13.27 -3.10
C ALA A 234 5.41 -12.55 -3.63
N ASN A 235 4.33 -12.52 -2.84
CA ASN A 235 3.11 -11.77 -3.16
C ASN A 235 3.34 -10.28 -2.94
N VAL A 236 3.17 -9.47 -3.98
CA VAL A 236 3.43 -8.03 -3.95
C VAL A 236 2.16 -7.26 -4.27
N HIS A 237 1.86 -6.24 -3.48
CA HIS A 237 0.84 -5.24 -3.83
C HIS A 237 1.52 -3.91 -4.14
N THR A 238 1.03 -3.25 -5.18
CA THR A 238 1.54 -1.94 -5.59
C THR A 238 0.41 -0.91 -5.62
N ALA A 239 0.77 0.33 -5.30
CA ALA A 239 -0.05 1.52 -5.44
C ALA A 239 0.72 2.53 -6.28
N THR A 240 0.18 2.88 -7.44
CA THR A 240 0.73 3.89 -8.35
C THR A 240 -0.18 5.12 -8.30
N ILE A 241 0.38 6.31 -8.10
CA ILE A 241 -0.34 7.57 -8.17
C ILE A 241 0.33 8.42 -9.24
N TYR A 242 -0.38 8.60 -10.36
CA TYR A 242 0.12 9.34 -11.52
C TYR A 242 0.20 10.83 -11.22
N GLY A 243 1.11 11.50 -11.93
CA GLY A 243 1.33 12.93 -11.82
C GLY A 243 0.10 13.73 -12.26
N PRO A 244 -0.29 14.78 -11.51
CA PRO A 244 -1.47 15.59 -11.80
C PRO A 244 -1.33 16.50 -13.03
N GLU A 245 -0.18 16.49 -13.72
CA GLU A 245 0.12 17.44 -14.80
C GLU A 245 -0.69 17.22 -16.08
N TYR A 246 -1.45 16.12 -16.17
CA TYR A 246 -2.09 15.71 -17.42
C TYR A 246 -3.61 15.56 -17.37
N GLN A 247 -4.27 15.66 -16.21
CA GLN A 247 -5.71 15.37 -16.07
C GLN A 247 -6.39 16.20 -14.96
N SER A 248 -7.71 16.39 -15.08
CA SER A 248 -8.54 17.06 -14.06
C SER A 248 -8.67 16.26 -12.76
N HIS A 249 -8.41 14.96 -12.84
CA HIS A 249 -8.33 14.03 -11.73
C HIS A 249 -6.96 13.36 -11.71
N ILE A 250 -6.45 13.06 -10.52
CA ILE A 250 -5.29 12.21 -10.34
C ILE A 250 -5.70 10.76 -10.58
N CYS A 251 -5.08 10.11 -11.55
CA CYS A 251 -5.23 8.67 -11.72
C CYS A 251 -4.41 7.96 -10.63
N CYS A 252 -5.01 6.95 -10.00
CA CYS A 252 -4.34 6.02 -9.12
C CYS A 252 -4.62 4.60 -9.59
N GLU A 253 -3.64 3.71 -9.51
CA GLU A 253 -3.78 2.30 -9.85
C GLU A 253 -3.25 1.41 -8.74
N THR A 254 -3.99 0.35 -8.41
CA THR A 254 -3.49 -0.70 -7.51
C THR A 254 -3.44 -2.04 -8.22
N HIS A 255 -2.35 -2.78 -8.03
CA HIS A 255 -2.15 -4.10 -8.61
C HIS A 255 -1.72 -5.11 -7.55
N PHE A 256 -2.21 -6.33 -7.69
CA PHE A 256 -1.75 -7.48 -6.93
C PHE A 256 -0.97 -8.43 -7.85
N PHE A 257 0.29 -8.68 -7.51
CA PHE A 257 1.19 -9.59 -8.22
C PHE A 257 1.45 -10.81 -7.36
N SER A 258 1.13 -11.99 -7.89
CA SER A 258 1.31 -13.26 -7.22
C SER A 258 1.75 -14.33 -8.21
N ASP A 259 2.61 -15.25 -7.78
CA ASP A 259 2.97 -16.45 -8.54
C ASP A 259 2.05 -17.64 -8.24
N MET A 260 1.22 -17.53 -7.19
CA MET A 260 0.21 -18.53 -6.81
C MET A 260 -1.20 -18.01 -7.07
N LEU A 261 -2.10 -18.91 -7.46
CA LEU A 261 -3.52 -18.60 -7.57
C LEU A 261 -4.14 -18.35 -6.19
N HIS A 262 -5.03 -17.38 -6.12
CA HIS A 262 -5.76 -16.95 -4.94
C HIS A 262 -7.25 -17.26 -5.12
N PRO A 263 -7.66 -18.53 -4.97
CA PRO A 263 -9.06 -18.89 -5.14
C PRO A 263 -9.94 -18.22 -4.09
N ALA A 264 -11.16 -17.85 -4.49
CA ALA A 264 -12.17 -17.31 -3.59
C ALA A 264 -13.53 -17.94 -3.90
N VAL A 265 -14.38 -18.04 -2.87
CA VAL A 265 -15.75 -18.53 -2.98
C VAL A 265 -16.69 -17.37 -2.68
N ILE A 266 -17.53 -17.08 -3.67
CA ILE A 266 -18.47 -15.99 -3.67
C ILE A 266 -19.82 -16.55 -3.26
N GLU A 267 -20.27 -16.21 -2.06
CA GLU A 267 -21.62 -16.50 -1.63
C GLU A 267 -22.49 -15.28 -1.89
N THR A 268 -23.40 -15.39 -2.85
CA THR A 268 -24.49 -14.42 -3.04
C THR A 268 -25.80 -15.03 -2.54
N PRO A 269 -26.86 -14.23 -2.28
CA PRO A 269 -28.15 -14.78 -1.84
C PRO A 269 -28.75 -15.83 -2.79
N THR A 270 -28.36 -15.83 -4.07
CA THR A 270 -28.96 -16.68 -5.11
C THR A 270 -28.01 -17.70 -5.74
N LYS A 271 -26.71 -17.59 -5.51
CA LYS A 271 -25.70 -18.48 -6.11
C LYS A 271 -24.38 -18.47 -5.34
N ILE A 272 -23.70 -19.60 -5.38
CA ILE A 272 -22.29 -19.71 -5.01
C ILE A 272 -21.47 -19.72 -6.30
N VAL A 273 -20.48 -18.84 -6.40
CA VAL A 273 -19.55 -18.79 -7.54
C VAL A 273 -18.13 -19.00 -7.03
N SER A 274 -17.44 -20.02 -7.52
CA SER A 274 -16.02 -20.21 -7.23
C SER A 274 -15.20 -19.51 -8.29
N VAL A 275 -14.26 -18.67 -7.86
CA VAL A 275 -13.24 -18.07 -8.73
C VAL A 275 -11.91 -18.74 -8.47
N ALA A 276 -11.23 -19.16 -9.53
CA ALA A 276 -9.96 -19.85 -9.48
C ALA A 276 -8.82 -18.92 -9.05
N ASP A 277 -8.95 -17.62 -9.32
CA ASP A 277 -7.96 -16.61 -8.95
C ASP A 277 -8.60 -15.23 -8.76
N ALA A 278 -8.12 -14.50 -7.76
CA ALA A 278 -8.56 -13.16 -7.42
C ALA A 278 -7.38 -12.31 -6.93
N GLY A 279 -7.40 -11.02 -7.27
CA GLY A 279 -6.50 -10.04 -6.70
C GLY A 279 -6.89 -9.74 -5.25
N VAL A 280 -5.96 -9.21 -4.45
CA VAL A 280 -6.29 -8.67 -3.13
C VAL A 280 -5.98 -7.19 -3.07
N THR A 281 -6.99 -6.39 -2.74
CA THR A 281 -6.90 -4.93 -2.65
C THR A 281 -6.49 -4.46 -1.26
N GLY A 282 -5.97 -3.24 -1.19
CA GLY A 282 -5.76 -2.52 0.06
C GLY A 282 -6.98 -1.72 0.52
N TRP A 283 -6.83 -0.99 1.63
CA TRP A 283 -7.84 -0.04 2.09
C TRP A 283 -7.92 1.14 1.12
N VAL A 284 -9.14 1.61 0.84
CA VAL A 284 -9.39 2.85 0.09
C VAL A 284 -10.20 3.78 0.98
N LEU A 285 -9.63 4.91 1.35
CA LEU A 285 -10.18 5.87 2.30
C LEU A 285 -10.37 7.23 1.60
N PHE A 286 -11.51 7.40 0.94
CA PHE A 286 -11.88 8.63 0.23
C PHE A 286 -12.95 9.40 1.01
N PRO A 287 -13.22 10.68 0.69
CA PRO A 287 -14.23 11.49 1.38
C PRO A 287 -15.59 10.80 1.46
N ASP A 288 -16.04 10.21 0.36
CA ASP A 288 -17.41 9.72 0.22
C ASP A 288 -17.51 8.19 0.16
N ILE A 289 -16.36 7.52 0.08
CA ILE A 289 -16.27 6.06 -0.02
C ILE A 289 -15.15 5.53 0.86
N VAL A 290 -15.47 4.47 1.60
CA VAL A 290 -14.47 3.66 2.28
C VAL A 290 -14.60 2.23 1.79
N LYS A 291 -13.46 1.57 1.54
CA LYS A 291 -13.41 0.18 1.11
C LYS A 291 -12.38 -0.57 1.93
N ALA A 292 -12.81 -1.67 2.53
CA ALA A 292 -11.92 -2.59 3.22
C ALA A 292 -11.18 -3.47 2.20
N PRO A 293 -10.01 -4.02 2.58
CA PRO A 293 -9.30 -5.01 1.79
C PRO A 293 -10.19 -6.18 1.40
N ALA A 294 -10.15 -6.51 0.11
CA ALA A 294 -11.07 -7.46 -0.48
C ALA A 294 -10.38 -8.27 -1.59
N TYR A 295 -10.91 -9.46 -1.83
CA TYR A 295 -10.70 -10.18 -3.08
C TYR A 295 -11.38 -9.43 -4.22
N LEU A 296 -10.68 -9.24 -5.33
CA LEU A 296 -11.14 -8.54 -6.53
C LEU A 296 -10.91 -9.40 -7.77
N VAL A 297 -11.96 -9.59 -8.58
CA VAL A 297 -11.85 -10.17 -9.94
C VAL A 297 -12.25 -9.11 -10.95
N GLY A 298 -11.41 -8.90 -11.97
CA GLY A 298 -11.57 -7.87 -12.97
C GLY A 298 -11.01 -6.51 -12.55
N THR A 299 -11.54 -5.45 -13.14
CA THR A 299 -11.10 -4.07 -12.90
C THR A 299 -12.24 -3.29 -12.28
N GLU A 300 -11.90 -2.49 -11.28
CA GLU A 300 -12.83 -1.60 -10.61
C GLU A 300 -12.37 -0.15 -10.70
N LEU A 301 -13.30 0.77 -10.94
CA LEU A 301 -13.06 2.20 -10.89
C LEU A 301 -13.78 2.80 -9.67
N THR A 302 -13.03 3.45 -8.80
CA THR A 302 -13.53 4.19 -7.64
C THR A 302 -13.19 5.66 -7.80
N GLN A 303 -14.20 6.53 -7.77
CA GLN A 303 -14.01 7.97 -7.88
C GLN A 303 -13.98 8.61 -6.48
N GLY A 304 -12.92 9.38 -6.22
CA GLY A 304 -12.77 10.28 -5.10
C GLY A 304 -13.03 11.74 -5.52
N ARG A 305 -12.68 12.69 -4.64
CA ARG A 305 -12.88 14.12 -4.90
C ARG A 305 -12.02 14.64 -6.04
N PHE A 306 -10.78 14.20 -6.10
CA PHE A 306 -9.80 14.57 -7.12
C PHE A 306 -9.09 13.35 -7.68
N THR A 307 -9.52 12.14 -7.32
CA THR A 307 -8.83 10.90 -7.68
C THR A 307 -9.76 9.98 -8.45
N ILE A 308 -9.26 9.34 -9.51
CA ILE A 308 -9.89 8.15 -10.09
C ILE A 308 -8.96 6.99 -9.78
N LEU A 309 -9.39 6.10 -8.88
CA LEU A 309 -8.66 4.90 -8.53
C LEU A 309 -9.14 3.73 -9.39
N ARG A 310 -8.22 3.12 -10.12
CA ARG A 310 -8.41 1.85 -10.82
C ARG A 310 -7.77 0.72 -10.02
N SER A 311 -8.58 -0.14 -9.44
CA SER A 311 -8.11 -1.36 -8.80
C SER A 311 -8.13 -2.51 -9.81
N ASN A 312 -6.97 -3.11 -10.05
CA ASN A 312 -6.82 -4.24 -10.97
C ASN A 312 -6.67 -5.54 -10.18
N GLY A 313 -7.69 -6.39 -10.24
CA GLY A 313 -7.65 -7.76 -9.75
C GLY A 313 -7.18 -8.74 -10.81
N SER A 314 -7.35 -10.04 -10.54
CA SER A 314 -7.08 -11.09 -11.52
C SER A 314 -7.94 -10.91 -12.77
N PRO A 315 -7.48 -11.37 -13.96
CA PRO A 315 -8.27 -11.30 -15.18
C PRO A 315 -9.67 -11.86 -14.99
N SER A 316 -10.67 -11.24 -15.64
CA SER A 316 -12.07 -11.68 -15.52
C SER A 316 -12.19 -13.18 -15.81
N GLN A 317 -12.77 -13.94 -14.89
CA GLN A 317 -12.99 -15.37 -15.07
C GLN A 317 -14.43 -15.65 -15.46
N ALA A 318 -14.61 -16.35 -16.59
CA ALA A 318 -15.85 -16.94 -17.10
C ALA A 318 -17.16 -16.37 -16.49
N GLY A 319 -17.55 -15.15 -16.90
CA GLY A 319 -18.82 -14.52 -16.51
C GLY A 319 -18.75 -13.58 -15.29
N VAL A 320 -17.59 -13.45 -14.64
CA VAL A 320 -17.34 -12.45 -13.58
C VAL A 320 -16.61 -11.26 -14.19
N HIS A 321 -17.35 -10.20 -14.55
CA HIS A 321 -16.78 -8.98 -15.13
C HIS A 321 -16.21 -8.02 -14.07
N HIS A 322 -16.81 -7.99 -12.88
CA HIS A 322 -16.34 -7.21 -11.73
C HIS A 322 -16.91 -7.82 -10.45
N PHE A 323 -16.06 -8.09 -9.46
CA PHE A 323 -16.49 -8.63 -8.17
C PHE A 323 -15.52 -8.26 -7.05
N GLN A 324 -16.06 -7.85 -5.90
CA GLN A 324 -15.29 -7.57 -4.69
C GLN A 324 -15.91 -8.26 -3.45
N GLN A 325 -15.11 -8.92 -2.61
CA GLN A 325 -15.53 -9.50 -1.32
C GLN A 325 -14.45 -9.33 -0.25
N THR A 326 -14.82 -8.99 0.98
CA THR A 326 -13.87 -8.81 2.09
C THR A 326 -12.95 -10.01 2.25
N VAL A 327 -11.66 -9.77 2.49
CA VAL A 327 -10.70 -10.84 2.81
C VAL A 327 -10.91 -11.27 4.27
N PRO A 328 -11.22 -12.55 4.54
CA PRO A 328 -11.26 -13.07 5.91
C PRO A 328 -9.87 -13.00 6.52
N ARG A 329 -9.75 -12.48 7.75
CA ARG A 329 -8.45 -12.23 8.38
C ARG A 329 -8.16 -13.24 9.49
N ARG A 330 -6.93 -13.76 9.49
CA ARG A 330 -6.43 -14.57 10.62
C ARG A 330 -6.13 -13.65 11.80
N ARG A 331 -6.88 -13.82 12.89
CA ARG A 331 -6.61 -13.12 14.16
C ARG A 331 -5.50 -13.85 14.92
N ALA A 332 -4.61 -13.07 15.52
CA ALA A 332 -3.54 -13.56 16.40
C ALA A 332 -4.08 -13.96 17.78
#